data_AF-Q5FPT8-F1
#
_entry.id   AF-Q5FPT8-F1
#
_cell.length_a   1.000
_cell.length_b   1.000
_cell.length_c   1.000
_cell.angle_alpha   90.00
_cell.angle_beta   90.00
_cell.angle_gamma   90.00
#
_symmetry.space_group_name_H-M   'P 1'
#
loop_
_entity.id
_entity.type
_entity.pdbx_description
1 polymer ?
#
loop_
_entity_poly.entity_id
_entity_poly.type
_entity_poly.pdbx_seq_one_letter_code
_entity_poly.pdbx_strand_id
1 'polypeptide(L)'
;MHLEQRTGPVPGLVYATVRQGMTTRTFPIEVRRTASDHYISRMPDNRWSIECLTIEAALLMHAAVLFPVEHELSPWLSNPRPAPLAVDHIPGPIKSPIADGQELPMSVPSKTEVDS
;
A
#
# COMPACT_ATOMS: atom_id res chain seq x y z
N MET A 1 -18.12 1.21 11.56
CA MET A 1 -18.07 2.50 10.86
C MET A 1 -18.93 2.36 9.62
N HIS A 2 -19.78 3.34 9.31
CA HIS A 2 -20.68 3.28 8.16
C HIS A 2 -20.89 4.67 7.56
N LEU A 3 -21.17 4.69 6.25
CA LEU A 3 -21.43 5.89 5.48
C LEU A 3 -22.90 6.30 5.66
N GLU A 4 -23.14 7.45 6.30
CA GLU A 4 -24.49 8.00 6.52
C GLU A 4 -24.98 8.74 5.26
N GLN A 5 -24.09 9.57 4.68
CA GLN A 5 -24.43 10.39 3.54
C GLN A 5 -23.22 10.59 2.64
N ARG A 6 -23.48 10.70 1.35
CA ARG A 6 -22.50 11.07 0.33
C ARG A 6 -23.10 12.09 -0.61
N THR A 7 -22.39 13.19 -0.85
CA THR A 7 -22.76 14.21 -1.85
C THR A 7 -21.57 14.51 -2.76
N GLY A 8 -21.86 14.97 -3.98
CA GLY A 8 -20.86 15.29 -4.99
C GLY A 8 -20.67 14.23 -6.08
N PRO A 9 -20.06 14.61 -7.21
CA PRO A 9 -19.85 13.74 -8.37
C PRO A 9 -18.73 12.72 -8.14
N VAL A 10 -18.78 11.64 -8.91
CA VAL A 10 -17.72 10.61 -8.94
C VAL A 10 -17.47 10.24 -10.40
N PRO A 11 -16.22 10.33 -10.89
CA PRO A 11 -15.04 10.86 -10.20
C PRO A 11 -15.15 12.35 -9.87
N GLY A 12 -14.47 12.81 -8.82
CA GLY A 12 -14.49 14.20 -8.38
C GLY A 12 -14.42 14.38 -6.86
N LEU A 13 -14.75 15.58 -6.41
CA LEU A 13 -14.80 15.93 -4.99
C LEU A 13 -16.10 15.42 -4.38
N VAL A 14 -15.97 14.53 -3.39
CA VAL A 14 -17.05 13.93 -2.63
C VAL A 14 -17.03 14.46 -1.21
N TYR A 15 -18.18 14.82 -0.67
CA TYR A 15 -18.35 15.06 0.76
C TYR A 15 -19.01 13.83 1.37
N ALA A 16 -18.27 13.14 2.23
CA ALA A 16 -18.72 11.93 2.89
C ALA A 16 -18.98 12.21 4.37
N THR A 17 -20.16 11.83 4.85
CA THR A 17 -20.53 11.85 6.26
C THR A 17 -20.49 10.42 6.76
N VAL A 18 -19.58 10.14 7.68
CA VAL A 18 -19.37 8.81 8.25
C VAL A 18 -19.65 8.86 9.74
N ARG A 19 -20.26 7.80 10.27
CA ARG A 19 -20.47 7.62 11.70
C ARG A 19 -19.69 6.40 12.22
N GLN A 20 -19.05 6.58 13.37
CA GLN A 20 -18.40 5.52 14.13
C GLN A 20 -18.81 5.67 15.60
N GLY A 21 -19.61 4.72 16.08
CA GLY A 21 -20.20 4.82 17.42
C GLY A 21 -21.08 6.07 17.54
N MET A 22 -20.74 6.94 18.49
CA MET A 22 -21.39 8.23 18.73
C MET A 22 -20.78 9.39 17.94
N THR A 23 -19.63 9.18 17.30
CA THR A 23 -18.92 10.23 16.56
C THR A 23 -19.34 10.23 15.11
N THR A 24 -19.76 11.40 14.61
CA THR A 24 -20.08 11.62 13.20
C THR A 24 -19.16 12.71 12.65
N ARG A 25 -18.56 12.47 11.47
CA ARG A 25 -17.70 13.45 10.80
C ARG A 25 -18.04 13.53 9.33
N THR A 26 -18.06 14.75 8.81
CA THR A 26 -18.13 15.02 7.38
C THR A 26 -16.77 15.50 6.90
N PHE A 27 -16.25 14.91 5.84
CA PHE A 27 -14.95 15.26 5.28
C PHE A 27 -14.98 15.29 3.74
N PRO A 28 -14.20 16.19 3.12
CA PRO A 28 -14.02 16.22 1.68
C PRO A 28 -12.99 15.16 1.26
N ILE A 29 -13.25 14.48 0.14
CA ILE A 29 -12.31 13.54 -0.46
C ILE A 29 -12.40 13.59 -1.98
N GLU A 30 -11.25 13.71 -2.63
CA GLU A 30 -11.14 13.57 -4.07
C GLU A 30 -11.10 12.07 -4.43
N VAL A 31 -12.13 11.61 -5.14
CA VAL A 31 -12.25 10.22 -5.60
C VAL A 31 -11.98 10.16 -7.09
N ARG A 32 -11.03 9.33 -7.49
CA ARG A 32 -10.74 9.06 -8.90
C ARG A 32 -11.24 7.67 -9.29
N ARG A 33 -11.61 7.49 -10.56
CA ARG A 33 -11.96 6.19 -11.13
C ARG A 33 -10.84 5.73 -12.05
N THR A 34 -10.41 4.48 -11.92
CA THR A 34 -9.38 3.89 -12.78
C THR A 34 -9.99 3.35 -14.07
N ALA A 35 -9.14 2.99 -15.04
CA ALA A 35 -9.57 2.36 -16.28
C ALA A 35 -10.19 0.96 -16.05
N SER A 36 -9.84 0.31 -14.94
CA SER A 36 -10.39 -0.99 -14.52
C SER A 36 -11.65 -0.88 -13.67
N ASP A 37 -12.28 0.29 -13.62
CA ASP A 37 -13.50 0.53 -12.84
C ASP A 37 -13.34 0.39 -11.31
N HIS A 38 -12.16 0.73 -10.80
CA HIS A 38 -11.93 0.85 -9.36
C HIS A 38 -11.91 2.31 -8.93
N TYR A 39 -12.02 2.52 -7.62
CA TYR A 39 -12.07 3.82 -6.98
C TYR A 39 -10.81 4.06 -6.17
N ILE A 40 -10.14 5.18 -6.41
CA ILE A 40 -8.97 5.60 -5.64
C ILE A 40 -9.39 6.61 -4.59
N SER A 41 -9.07 6.28 -3.34
CA SER A 41 -9.18 7.13 -2.16
C SER A 41 -7.83 7.77 -1.87
N ARG A 42 -7.74 9.09 -1.88
CA ARG A 42 -6.52 9.81 -1.49
C ARG A 42 -6.54 10.09 0.01
N MET A 43 -5.47 9.76 0.72
CA MET A 43 -5.39 9.97 2.17
C MET A 43 -5.24 11.48 2.49
N PRO A 44 -5.66 11.95 3.69
CA PRO A 44 -5.64 13.37 4.05
C PRO A 44 -4.26 14.04 3.93
N ASP A 45 -3.17 13.28 4.12
CA ASP A 45 -1.79 13.78 4.02
C ASP A 45 -1.25 13.78 2.58
N ASN A 46 -2.06 13.35 1.60
CA ASN A 46 -1.72 13.22 0.19
C ASN A 46 -0.50 12.35 -0.14
N ARG A 47 0.05 11.61 0.84
CA ARG A 47 1.24 10.77 0.65
C ARG A 47 0.89 9.43 0.05
N TRP A 48 -0.25 8.87 0.45
CA TRP A 48 -0.68 7.54 0.02
C TRP A 48 -2.10 7.58 -0.55
N SER A 49 -2.41 6.60 -1.39
CA SER A 49 -3.75 6.39 -1.91
C SER A 49 -4.08 4.90 -1.90
N ILE A 50 -5.36 4.58 -1.70
CA ILE A 50 -5.86 3.21 -1.65
C ILE A 50 -6.83 3.01 -2.80
N GLU A 51 -6.61 1.97 -3.59
CA GLU A 51 -7.53 1.52 -4.63
C GLU A 51 -8.54 0.54 -4.04
N CYS A 52 -9.81 0.69 -4.38
CA CYS A 52 -10.94 -0.05 -3.84
C CYS A 52 -11.91 -0.44 -4.94
N LEU A 53 -12.57 -1.59 -4.79
CA LEU A 53 -13.58 -2.06 -5.75
C LEU A 53 -14.85 -1.19 -5.76
N THR A 54 -15.18 -0.56 -4.64
CA THR A 54 -16.37 0.28 -4.50
C THR A 54 -16.01 1.66 -3.97
N ILE A 55 -16.83 2.64 -4.31
CA ILE A 55 -16.70 3.99 -3.77
C ILE A 55 -16.85 4.00 -2.25
N GLU A 56 -17.82 3.26 -1.70
CA GLU A 56 -18.07 3.26 -0.27
C GLU A 56 -16.84 2.76 0.49
N ALA A 57 -16.19 1.69 0.01
CA ALA A 57 -14.94 1.21 0.58
C ALA A 57 -13.85 2.29 0.52
N ALA A 58 -13.72 3.00 -0.61
CA ALA A 58 -12.76 4.09 -0.77
C ALA A 58 -12.98 5.21 0.28
N LEU A 59 -14.24 5.58 0.53
CA LEU A 59 -14.62 6.60 1.52
C LEU A 59 -14.36 6.14 2.96
N LEU A 60 -14.70 4.89 3.28
CA LEU A 60 -14.50 4.31 4.60
C LEU A 60 -13.00 4.13 4.93
N MET A 61 -12.18 3.79 3.94
CA MET A 61 -10.71 3.73 4.11
C MET A 61 -10.12 5.10 4.46
N HIS A 62 -10.60 6.17 3.82
CA HIS A 62 -10.19 7.53 4.19
C HIS A 62 -10.66 7.89 5.60
N ALA A 63 -11.91 7.57 5.94
CA ALA A 63 -12.46 7.80 7.26
C ALA A 63 -11.63 7.10 8.35
N ALA A 64 -11.19 5.86 8.14
CA ALA A 64 -10.41 5.12 9.11
C ALA A 64 -9.13 5.85 9.57
N VAL A 65 -8.57 6.73 8.75
CA VAL A 65 -7.42 7.58 9.10
C VAL A 65 -7.83 8.83 9.89
N LEU A 66 -9.03 9.35 9.64
CA LEU A 66 -9.54 10.56 10.27
C LEU A 66 -10.15 10.31 11.64
N PHE A 67 -10.71 9.12 11.87
CA PHE A 67 -11.25 8.76 13.16
C PHE A 67 -10.10 8.25 14.05
N PRO A 68 -9.82 8.90 15.19
CA PRO A 68 -8.87 8.35 16.13
C PRO A 68 -9.39 6.98 16.57
N VAL A 69 -8.62 5.94 16.27
CA VAL A 69 -8.76 4.68 17.00
C VAL A 69 -8.45 5.07 18.44
N GLU A 70 -9.42 4.95 19.34
CA GLU A 70 -9.18 5.19 20.77
C GLU A 70 -8.06 4.25 21.23
N HIS A 71 -6.81 4.72 21.18
CA HIS A 71 -5.68 4.07 21.83
C HIS A 71 -5.93 3.98 23.35
N GLU A 72 -6.84 4.81 23.89
CA GLU A 72 -7.28 4.76 25.28
C GLU A 72 -7.86 3.40 25.69
N LEU A 73 -8.53 2.69 24.77
CA LEU A 73 -9.11 1.37 25.05
C LEU A 73 -8.17 0.20 24.73
N SER A 74 -6.99 0.47 24.16
CA SER A 74 -6.07 -0.58 23.70
C SER A 74 -4.62 -0.19 23.99
N PRO A 75 -4.22 -0.12 25.27
CA PRO A 75 -2.87 0.28 25.66
C PRO A 75 -1.77 -0.63 25.09
N TRP A 76 -2.09 -1.87 24.68
CA TRP A 76 -1.16 -2.77 23.98
C TRP A 76 -0.78 -2.31 22.56
N LEU A 77 -1.55 -1.41 21.94
CA LEU A 77 -1.21 -0.76 20.66
C LEU A 77 -0.32 0.46 20.85
N SER A 78 -0.13 0.92 22.10
CA SER A 78 0.93 1.88 22.39
C SER A 78 2.25 1.27 21.94
N ASN A 79 3.08 2.06 21.26
CA ASN A 79 4.43 1.64 20.90
C ASN A 79 5.39 2.15 21.99
N PRO A 80 5.55 1.44 23.13
CA PRO A 80 6.38 1.92 24.24
C PRO A 80 7.86 2.03 23.85
N ARG A 81 8.27 1.38 22.76
CA ARG A 81 9.64 1.43 22.25
C ARG A 81 9.59 1.68 20.74
N PRO A 82 9.54 2.95 20.30
CA PRO A 82 9.61 3.27 18.88
C PRO A 82 10.83 2.60 18.24
N ALA A 83 10.68 2.20 16.98
CA ALA A 83 11.77 1.61 16.23
C ALA A 83 12.99 2.56 16.27
N PRO A 84 14.21 2.04 16.45
CA PRO A 84 15.41 2.86 16.36
C PRO A 84 15.38 3.64 15.04
N LEU A 85 15.66 4.94 15.10
CA LEU A 85 15.88 5.73 13.88
C LEU A 85 16.94 5.02 13.05
N ALA A 86 16.72 4.92 11.74
CA ALA A 86 17.70 4.36 10.84
C ALA A 86 19.01 5.13 11.06
N VAL A 87 19.97 4.48 11.72
CA VAL A 87 21.35 4.97 11.77
C VAL A 87 21.80 4.94 10.32
N ASP A 88 22.42 6.03 9.84
CA ASP A 88 22.96 6.13 8.48
C ASP A 88 23.92 4.95 8.21
N HIS A 89 23.38 3.84 7.75
CA HIS A 89 24.14 2.71 7.29
C HIS A 89 24.71 3.14 5.94
N ILE A 90 25.95 3.63 5.96
CA ILE A 90 26.79 3.66 4.78
C ILE A 90 26.69 2.25 4.17
N PRO A 91 26.15 2.10 2.95
CA PRO A 91 25.91 0.77 2.41
C PRO A 91 27.26 0.10 2.15
N GLY A 92 27.61 -0.86 3.00
CA GLY A 92 28.64 -1.83 2.67
C GLY A 92 28.17 -2.68 1.47
N PRO A 93 29.08 -3.16 0.61
CA PRO A 93 28.70 -3.92 -0.56
C PRO A 93 27.94 -5.18 -0.14
N ILE A 94 26.68 -5.27 -0.57
CA ILE A 94 25.82 -6.43 -0.40
C ILE A 94 26.48 -7.58 -1.17
N LYS A 95 27.06 -8.56 -0.46
CA LYS A 95 27.48 -9.83 -1.09
C LYS A 95 26.22 -10.65 -1.37
N SER A 96 25.83 -10.72 -2.64
CA SER A 96 24.77 -11.59 -3.13
C SER A 96 25.19 -13.07 -2.97
N PRO A 97 24.38 -13.94 -2.35
CA PRO A 97 24.69 -15.36 -2.26
C PRO A 97 24.07 -16.10 -3.44
N ILE A 98 24.50 -15.80 -4.67
CA ILE A 98 24.16 -16.61 -5.86
C ILE A 98 25.35 -16.57 -6.81
N ALA A 99 26.30 -17.49 -6.64
CA ALA A 99 27.20 -17.97 -7.69
C ALA A 99 28.04 -19.15 -7.16
N ASP A 100 27.38 -20.23 -6.72
CA ASP A 100 28.05 -21.54 -6.75
C ASP A 100 27.69 -22.19 -8.09
N GLY A 101 28.64 -22.08 -9.01
CA GLY A 101 28.61 -22.70 -10.32
C GLY A 101 28.53 -24.22 -10.16
N GLN A 102 27.35 -24.76 -10.45
CA GLN A 102 27.15 -26.19 -10.58
C GLN A 102 27.66 -26.59 -11.98
N GLU A 103 28.91 -27.06 -12.05
CA GLU A 103 29.44 -27.71 -13.26
C GLU A 103 28.69 -29.03 -13.48
N LEU A 104 27.95 -29.12 -14.60
CA LEU A 104 27.42 -30.37 -15.14
C LEU A 104 28.32 -30.80 -16.31
N PRO A 105 28.90 -32.02 -16.32
CA PRO A 105 29.68 -32.47 -17.45
C PRO A 105 28.73 -32.98 -18.54
N MET A 106 28.59 -32.23 -19.64
CA MET A 106 28.06 -32.78 -20.88
C MET A 106 29.19 -32.91 -21.90
N SER A 107 29.71 -34.13 -22.01
CA SER A 107 30.55 -34.59 -23.10
C SER A 107 29.72 -34.67 -24.39
N VAL A 108 30.08 -33.86 -25.40
CA VAL A 108 29.62 -34.05 -26.79
C VAL A 108 30.88 -34.14 -27.68
N PRO A 109 31.00 -35.20 -28.50
CA PRO A 109 32.19 -35.43 -29.31
C PRO A 109 32.24 -34.48 -30.51
N SER A 110 33.40 -33.87 -30.72
CA SER A 110 33.74 -33.04 -31.87
C SER A 110 33.88 -33.90 -33.14
N LYS A 111 33.09 -33.57 -34.17
CA LYS A 111 33.24 -34.04 -35.55
C LYS A 111 33.45 -32.80 -36.42
N THR A 112 34.57 -32.70 -37.13
CA THR A 112 34.74 -32.64 -38.60
C THR A 112 36.21 -32.23 -38.85
N GLU A 113 36.91 -32.44 -39.96
CA GLU A 113 36.84 -33.19 -41.23
C GLU A 113 38.24 -32.98 -41.88
N VAL A 114 38.49 -33.57 -43.04
CA VAL A 114 39.77 -33.93 -43.65
C VAL A 114 40.37 -32.83 -44.58
N ASP A 115 41.70 -32.93 -44.78
CA ASP A 115 42.59 -32.45 -45.88
C ASP A 115 42.91 -30.96 -46.13
N SER A 116 44.20 -30.64 -46.16
CA SER A 116 45.00 -30.48 -47.41
C SER A 116 46.50 -30.55 -47.12
#